data_AF-A0A517ZW85-F1
#
_entry.id   AF-A0A517ZW85-F1
#
_cell.length_a   1.000
_cell.length_b   1.000
_cell.length_c   1.000
_cell.angle_alpha   90.00
_cell.angle_beta   90.00
_cell.angle_gamma   90.00
#
_symmetry.space_group_name_H-M   'P 1'
#
loop_
_entity.id
_entity.type
_entity.pdbx_description
1 polymer ?
#
loop_
_entity_poly.entity_id
_entity_poly.type
_entity_poly.pdbx_seq_one_letter_code
_entity_poly.pdbx_strand_id
1 'polypeptide(L)'
;MARHLIQSPVSTTAQIVVLTVTFLACSQQVAMTEEQKIPVDKALLNQIVTAVKQGGDTYAAMAELEATGEPAVVAEHYSQLLRQFYFQEKNVPQMVMFGRGGIGYALAQAKQLETTDPKSAEQLRSTAKTIAYNLGVNCWPGWRDEGITITASDRAAGYDAALLNLRLARELKRDAEVLGNAHWLVGAHHLAAHRHADAIAEFNKSSVEFTKADKTDYQLMAAGYSALADQLSPNATANAKQKYEAALAALKSRNTEDAKFFAEQIKTAAEVFAEP
;
A
#
# COMPACT_ATOMS: atom_id res chain seq x y z
N MET A 1 -59.40 32.75 -27.04
CA MET A 1 -58.90 31.58 -27.81
C MET A 1 -57.81 30.91 -27.00
N ALA A 2 -58.11 29.73 -26.49
CA ALA A 2 -57.19 28.87 -25.77
C ALA A 2 -56.12 28.29 -26.72
N ARG A 3 -54.90 28.05 -26.22
CA ARG A 3 -54.16 26.78 -26.40
C ARG A 3 -52.83 26.76 -25.62
N HIS A 4 -52.79 25.80 -24.70
CA HIS A 4 -51.69 24.93 -24.30
C HIS A 4 -50.39 25.47 -23.71
N LEU A 5 -50.35 25.36 -22.38
CA LEU A 5 -49.26 24.83 -21.56
C LEU A 5 -48.59 23.60 -22.18
N ILE A 6 -47.27 23.65 -22.37
CA ILE A 6 -46.35 22.51 -22.23
C ILE A 6 -45.09 23.03 -21.54
N GLN A 7 -44.98 22.79 -20.24
CA GLN A 7 -43.72 22.81 -19.51
C GLN A 7 -43.07 21.43 -19.68
N SER A 8 -41.84 21.38 -20.16
CA SER A 8 -40.99 20.20 -20.11
C SER A 8 -39.83 20.49 -19.16
N PRO A 9 -39.70 19.79 -18.02
CA PRO A 9 -38.47 19.82 -17.24
C PRO A 9 -37.53 18.75 -17.80
N VAL A 10 -36.45 19.17 -18.45
CA VAL A 10 -35.30 18.28 -18.70
C VAL A 10 -34.45 18.33 -17.43
N SER A 11 -34.77 17.46 -16.48
CA SER A 11 -33.93 17.16 -15.33
C SER A 11 -32.85 16.17 -15.81
N THR A 12 -31.67 16.67 -16.17
CA THR A 12 -30.50 15.83 -16.41
C THR A 12 -29.93 15.45 -15.04
N THR A 13 -30.47 14.38 -14.46
CA THR A 13 -29.88 13.74 -13.28
C THR A 13 -28.57 13.10 -13.71
N ALA A 14 -27.46 13.81 -13.51
CA ALA A 14 -26.13 13.23 -13.63
C ALA A 14 -26.00 12.15 -12.55
N GLN A 15 -26.15 10.89 -12.95
CA GLN A 15 -25.74 9.75 -12.14
C GLN A 15 -24.22 9.83 -12.00
N ILE A 16 -23.76 10.39 -10.90
CA ILE A 16 -22.39 10.17 -10.42
C ILE A 16 -22.34 8.69 -10.06
N VAL A 17 -21.86 7.88 -11.00
CA VAL A 17 -21.38 6.53 -10.72
C VAL A 17 -20.12 6.74 -9.87
N VAL A 18 -20.30 6.74 -8.55
CA VAL A 18 -19.19 6.52 -7.62
C VAL A 18 -18.77 5.08 -7.89
N LEU A 19 -17.82 4.91 -8.81
CA LEU A 19 -17.03 3.69 -8.91
C LEU A 19 -16.31 3.60 -7.58
N THR A 20 -16.88 2.86 -6.64
CA THR A 20 -16.14 2.37 -5.49
C THR A 20 -15.05 1.50 -6.10
N VAL A 21 -13.88 2.09 -6.33
CA VAL A 21 -12.65 1.37 -6.63
C VAL A 21 -12.44 0.52 -5.40
N THR A 22 -13.01 -0.68 -5.45
CA THR A 22 -12.67 -1.75 -4.54
C THR A 22 -11.24 -2.04 -4.93
N PHE A 23 -10.32 -1.32 -4.31
CA PHE A 23 -8.90 -1.58 -4.45
C PHE A 23 -8.78 -3.07 -4.15
N LEU A 24 -8.50 -3.84 -5.20
CA LEU A 24 -7.64 -4.99 -5.05
C LEU A 24 -6.32 -4.39 -4.53
N ALA A 25 -6.27 -4.11 -3.22
CA ALA A 25 -5.12 -4.46 -2.44
C ALA A 25 -4.96 -5.95 -2.75
N CYS A 26 -4.21 -6.23 -3.83
CA CYS A 26 -3.93 -7.58 -4.27
C CYS A 26 -3.60 -8.34 -3.01
N SER A 27 -4.49 -9.25 -2.65
CA SER A 27 -4.54 -9.83 -1.34
C SER A 27 -3.37 -10.79 -1.24
N GLN A 28 -2.17 -10.26 -1.02
CA GLN A 28 -1.04 -10.97 -0.45
C GLN A 28 -1.29 -11.23 1.04
N GLN A 29 -2.52 -11.61 1.38
CA GLN A 29 -2.68 -12.66 2.36
C GLN A 29 -2.02 -13.87 1.72
N VAL A 30 -0.74 -14.06 2.07
CA VAL A 30 -0.17 -15.41 2.17
C VAL A 30 -1.31 -16.23 2.75
N ALA A 31 -1.80 -17.23 2.00
CA ALA A 31 -2.89 -18.07 2.43
C ALA A 31 -2.44 -18.72 3.74
N MET A 32 -2.70 -18.04 4.85
CA MET A 32 -2.75 -18.68 6.15
C MET A 32 -3.82 -19.73 5.94
N THR A 33 -3.42 -20.99 6.07
CA THR A 33 -4.37 -22.09 6.09
C THR A 33 -5.55 -21.66 6.95
N GLU A 34 -6.76 -21.90 6.45
CA GLU A 34 -8.03 -21.39 7.00
C GLU A 34 -8.17 -21.63 8.52
N GLU A 35 -7.36 -22.55 9.06
CA GLU A 35 -7.31 -23.00 10.43
C GLU A 35 -6.99 -21.96 11.51
N GLN A 36 -6.41 -20.78 11.25
CA GLN A 36 -6.14 -19.82 12.34
C GLN A 36 -6.29 -18.35 11.92
N LYS A 37 -7.53 -17.91 11.67
CA LYS A 37 -7.84 -16.46 11.67
C LYS A 37 -7.63 -15.92 13.08
N ILE A 38 -6.67 -15.02 13.25
CA ILE A 38 -6.45 -14.30 14.51
C ILE A 38 -7.72 -13.49 14.83
N PRO A 39 -8.33 -13.64 16.02
CA PRO A 39 -9.54 -12.92 16.36
C PRO A 39 -9.29 -11.41 16.43
N VAL A 40 -10.19 -10.64 15.83
CA VAL A 40 -10.14 -9.17 15.85
C VAL A 40 -11.30 -8.65 16.70
N ASP A 41 -10.98 -7.92 17.78
CA ASP A 41 -11.97 -7.28 18.63
C ASP A 41 -12.35 -5.91 18.05
N LYS A 42 -13.39 -5.90 17.21
CA LYS A 42 -13.87 -4.67 16.57
C LYS A 42 -14.38 -3.62 17.57
N ALA A 43 -14.87 -4.04 18.74
CA ALA A 43 -15.38 -3.10 19.73
C ALA A 43 -14.22 -2.31 20.34
N LEU A 44 -13.14 -3.00 20.71
CA LEU A 44 -11.89 -2.37 21.16
C LEU A 44 -11.32 -1.42 20.10
N LEU A 45 -11.22 -1.84 18.83
CA LEU A 45 -10.67 -0.98 17.78
C LEU A 45 -11.48 0.31 17.61
N ASN A 46 -12.81 0.21 17.63
CA ASN A 46 -13.69 1.39 17.53
C ASN A 46 -13.59 2.30 18.76
N GLN A 47 -13.39 1.73 19.95
CA GLN A 47 -13.14 2.49 21.18
C GLN A 47 -11.84 3.30 21.05
N ILE A 48 -10.74 2.65 20.63
CA ILE A 48 -9.44 3.31 20.41
C ILE A 48 -9.56 4.44 19.40
N VAL A 49 -10.19 4.19 18.24
CA VAL A 49 -10.39 5.20 17.20
C VAL A 49 -11.22 6.38 17.72
N THR A 50 -12.29 6.10 18.46
CA THR A 50 -13.13 7.15 19.06
C THR A 50 -12.35 8.01 20.06
N ALA A 51 -11.60 7.39 20.96
CA ALA A 51 -10.79 8.10 21.96
C ALA A 51 -9.74 9.01 21.30
N VAL A 52 -9.01 8.50 20.30
CA VAL A 52 -8.00 9.28 19.56
C VAL A 52 -8.65 10.45 18.81
N LYS A 53 -9.81 10.24 18.17
CA LYS A 53 -10.54 11.31 17.48
C LYS A 53 -11.05 12.41 18.42
N GLN A 54 -11.32 12.08 19.68
CA GLN A 54 -11.73 13.04 20.70
C GLN A 54 -10.55 13.78 21.34
N GLY A 55 -9.34 13.66 20.77
CA GLY A 55 -8.13 14.31 21.28
C GLY A 55 -7.45 13.52 22.40
N GLY A 56 -7.78 12.23 22.55
CA GLY A 56 -7.12 11.33 23.49
C GLY A 56 -5.63 11.14 23.19
N ASP A 57 -4.87 10.78 24.22
CA ASP A 57 -3.44 10.50 24.11
C ASP A 57 -3.21 9.20 23.32
N THR A 58 -2.64 9.32 22.12
CA THR A 58 -2.31 8.17 21.25
C THR A 58 -1.39 7.16 21.95
N TYR A 59 -0.47 7.60 22.82
CA TYR A 59 0.41 6.68 23.55
C TYR A 59 -0.36 5.89 24.61
N ALA A 60 -1.30 6.53 25.31
CA ALA A 60 -2.17 5.84 26.25
C ALA A 60 -3.05 4.80 25.54
N ALA A 61 -3.58 5.12 24.34
CA ALA A 61 -4.37 4.19 23.54
C ALA A 61 -3.55 2.98 23.05
N MET A 62 -2.29 3.18 22.68
CA MET A 62 -1.36 2.09 22.36
C MET A 62 -1.08 1.21 23.58
N ALA A 63 -0.84 1.81 24.74
CA ALA A 63 -0.60 1.05 25.97
C ALA A 63 -1.84 0.23 26.39
N GLU A 64 -3.04 0.79 26.23
CA GLU A 64 -4.30 0.04 26.44
C GLU A 64 -4.41 -1.14 25.47
N LEU A 65 -4.12 -0.92 24.19
CA LEU A 65 -4.13 -1.97 23.18
C LEU A 65 -3.15 -3.11 23.52
N GLU A 66 -1.93 -2.76 23.92
CA GLU A 66 -0.88 -3.72 24.24
C GLU A 66 -1.16 -4.53 25.52
N ALA A 67 -2.00 -4.00 26.42
CA ALA A 67 -2.42 -4.71 27.62
C ALA A 67 -3.52 -5.76 27.36
N THR A 68 -4.07 -5.86 26.14
CA THR A 68 -5.27 -6.67 25.87
C THR A 68 -5.02 -8.17 25.67
N GLY A 69 -3.77 -8.63 25.62
CA GLY A 69 -3.46 -10.06 25.71
C GLY A 69 -2.36 -10.53 24.76
N GLU A 70 -2.64 -11.63 24.06
CA GLU A 70 -1.65 -12.38 23.30
C GLU A 70 -0.94 -11.52 22.22
N PRO A 71 0.41 -11.56 22.13
CA PRO A 71 1.16 -10.70 21.22
C PRO A 71 0.71 -10.74 19.76
N ALA A 72 0.34 -11.92 19.24
CA ALA A 72 -0.12 -12.06 17.87
C ALA A 72 -1.47 -11.35 17.63
N VAL A 73 -2.36 -11.35 18.62
CA VAL A 73 -3.66 -10.66 18.56
C VAL A 73 -3.44 -9.14 18.57
N VAL A 74 -2.60 -8.65 19.49
CA VAL A 74 -2.26 -7.22 19.58
C VAL A 74 -1.62 -6.71 18.28
N ALA A 75 -0.67 -7.47 17.71
CA ALA A 75 -0.02 -7.11 16.46
C ALA A 75 -1.02 -7.06 15.28
N GLU A 76 -2.00 -7.97 15.24
CA GLU A 76 -3.06 -7.94 14.24
C GLU A 76 -3.98 -6.73 14.43
N HIS A 77 -4.33 -6.37 15.67
CA HIS A 77 -5.11 -5.16 15.95
C HIS A 77 -4.42 -3.89 15.47
N TYR A 78 -3.11 -3.77 15.64
CA TYR A 78 -2.33 -2.68 15.04
C TYR A 78 -2.45 -2.62 13.51
N SER A 79 -2.38 -3.78 12.83
CA SER A 79 -2.58 -3.89 11.37
C SER A 79 -3.97 -3.40 10.96
N GLN A 80 -5.00 -3.73 11.73
CA GLN A 80 -6.38 -3.30 11.49
C GLN A 80 -6.56 -1.80 11.75
N LEU A 81 -6.00 -1.26 12.84
CA LEU A 81 -6.06 0.18 13.14
C LEU A 81 -5.38 1.01 12.06
N LEU A 82 -4.21 0.58 11.57
CA LEU A 82 -3.54 1.23 10.43
C LEU A 82 -4.50 1.35 9.24
N ARG A 83 -5.19 0.26 8.88
CA ARG A 83 -6.15 0.24 7.76
C ARG A 83 -7.37 1.11 8.04
N GLN A 84 -7.90 1.07 9.26
CA GLN A 84 -9.06 1.88 9.66
C GLN A 84 -8.74 3.37 9.61
N PHE A 85 -7.60 3.79 10.17
CA PHE A 85 -7.16 5.19 10.11
C PHE A 85 -6.91 5.67 8.68
N TYR A 86 -6.42 4.80 7.78
CA TYR A 86 -6.27 5.14 6.37
C TYR A 86 -7.61 5.24 5.64
N PHE A 87 -8.36 4.14 5.56
CA PHE A 87 -9.50 4.04 4.65
C PHE A 87 -10.77 4.66 5.18
N GLN A 88 -11.03 4.56 6.49
CA GLN A 88 -12.28 5.02 7.10
C GLN A 88 -12.14 6.43 7.66
N GLU A 89 -11.06 6.67 8.43
CA GLU A 89 -10.88 7.95 9.11
C GLU A 89 -10.12 8.99 8.28
N LYS A 90 -9.45 8.57 7.20
CA LYS A 90 -8.63 9.43 6.34
C LYS A 90 -7.58 10.23 7.13
N ASN A 91 -7.09 9.65 8.23
CA ASN A 91 -6.18 10.29 9.18
C ASN A 91 -4.77 9.67 9.07
N VAL A 92 -4.00 10.21 8.12
CA VAL A 92 -2.63 9.75 7.81
C VAL A 92 -1.69 9.85 9.02
N PRO A 93 -1.66 10.95 9.81
CA PRO A 93 -0.79 11.01 10.99
C PRO A 93 -1.04 9.87 11.99
N GLN A 94 -2.31 9.57 12.31
CA GLN A 94 -2.63 8.47 13.24
C GLN A 94 -2.33 7.10 12.62
N MET A 95 -2.58 6.93 11.32
CA MET A 95 -2.19 5.72 10.58
C MET A 95 -0.68 5.46 10.65
N VAL A 96 0.15 6.50 10.50
CA VAL A 96 1.61 6.40 10.66
C VAL A 96 1.99 6.03 12.10
N MET A 97 1.37 6.68 13.10
CA MET A 97 1.65 6.40 14.51
C MET A 97 1.36 4.93 14.86
N PHE A 98 0.15 4.44 14.57
CA PHE A 98 -0.23 3.05 14.84
C PHE A 98 0.55 2.05 13.98
N GLY A 99 0.89 2.40 12.74
CA GLY A 99 1.76 1.56 11.90
C GLY A 99 3.16 1.38 12.50
N ARG A 100 3.80 2.47 12.95
CA ARG A 100 5.13 2.40 13.58
C ARG A 100 5.08 1.69 14.94
N GLY A 101 4.05 1.96 15.75
CA GLY A 101 3.81 1.28 17.02
C GLY A 101 3.68 -0.23 16.84
N GLY A 102 2.82 -0.67 15.91
CA GLY A 102 2.61 -2.09 15.62
C GLY A 102 3.85 -2.81 15.09
N ILE A 103 4.64 -2.16 14.23
CA ILE A 103 5.94 -2.69 13.79
C ILE A 103 6.88 -2.88 14.98
N GLY A 104 7.03 -1.84 15.82
CA GLY A 104 7.92 -1.87 16.98
C GLY A 104 7.51 -2.95 17.98
N TYR A 105 6.23 -3.01 18.33
CA TYR A 105 5.66 -4.00 19.23
C TYR A 105 5.90 -5.43 18.71
N ALA A 106 5.51 -5.72 17.46
CA ALA A 106 5.64 -7.06 16.89
C ALA A 106 7.10 -7.53 16.84
N LEU A 107 8.05 -6.67 16.48
CA LEU A 107 9.46 -7.03 16.45
C LEU A 107 10.07 -7.21 17.86
N ALA A 108 9.65 -6.39 18.83
CA ALA A 108 10.09 -6.53 20.22
C ALA A 108 9.59 -7.85 20.83
N GLN A 109 8.32 -8.17 20.65
CA GLN A 109 7.72 -9.44 21.11
C GLN A 109 8.36 -10.64 20.39
N ALA A 110 8.58 -10.55 19.07
CA ALA A 110 9.27 -11.60 18.33
C ALA A 110 10.68 -11.87 18.88
N LYS A 111 11.39 -10.82 19.31
CA LYS A 111 12.73 -10.99 19.88
C LYS A 111 12.69 -11.71 21.23
N GLN A 112 11.68 -11.41 22.07
CA GLN A 112 11.51 -12.08 23.36
C GLN A 112 11.18 -13.56 23.21
N LEU A 113 10.39 -13.92 22.19
CA LEU A 113 9.95 -15.29 21.93
C LEU A 113 10.97 -16.11 21.11
N GLU A 114 12.04 -15.50 20.60
CA GLU A 114 12.95 -16.15 19.64
C GLU A 114 13.52 -17.49 20.10
N THR A 115 13.77 -17.66 21.41
CA THR A 115 14.34 -18.88 21.98
C THR A 115 13.29 -19.81 22.57
N THR A 116 12.18 -19.28 23.08
CA THR A 116 11.17 -20.03 23.82
C THR A 116 10.01 -20.49 22.93
N ASP A 117 9.63 -19.69 21.95
CA ASP A 117 8.63 -20.01 20.93
C ASP A 117 9.02 -19.40 19.57
N PRO A 118 9.95 -20.05 18.84
CA PRO A 118 10.43 -19.56 17.55
C PRO A 118 9.32 -19.42 16.50
N LYS A 119 8.26 -20.24 16.59
CA LYS A 119 7.13 -20.21 15.64
C LYS A 119 6.32 -18.92 15.82
N SER A 120 5.98 -18.57 17.05
CA SER A 120 5.30 -17.31 17.35
C SER A 120 6.19 -16.10 17.04
N ALA A 121 7.50 -16.20 17.28
CA ALA A 121 8.45 -15.16 16.88
C ALA A 121 8.46 -14.94 15.35
N GLU A 122 8.48 -16.00 14.55
CA GLU A 122 8.39 -15.90 13.09
C GLU A 122 7.05 -15.29 12.64
N GLN A 123 5.94 -15.71 13.25
CA GLN A 123 4.62 -15.15 12.97
C GLN A 123 4.57 -13.65 13.23
N LEU A 124 5.11 -13.18 14.36
CA LEU A 124 5.17 -11.76 14.69
C LEU A 124 6.04 -10.96 13.71
N ARG A 125 7.20 -11.49 13.28
CA ARG A 125 8.00 -10.86 12.21
C ARG A 125 7.24 -10.79 10.89
N SER A 126 6.44 -11.82 10.59
CA SER A 126 5.56 -11.81 9.42
C SER A 126 4.50 -10.70 9.52
N THR A 127 3.86 -10.56 10.68
CA THR A 127 2.89 -9.48 10.92
C THR A 127 3.56 -8.11 10.81
N ALA A 128 4.75 -7.92 11.40
CA ALA A 128 5.52 -6.69 11.25
C ALA A 128 5.82 -6.35 9.78
N LYS A 129 6.21 -7.35 8.96
CA LYS A 129 6.40 -7.18 7.51
C LYS A 129 5.12 -6.69 6.83
N THR A 130 3.97 -7.25 7.18
CA THR A 130 2.66 -6.86 6.64
C THR A 130 2.28 -5.44 7.04
N ILE A 131 2.46 -5.06 8.30
CA ILE A 131 2.21 -3.69 8.76
C ILE A 131 3.14 -2.72 8.02
N ALA A 132 4.43 -3.06 7.88
CA ALA A 132 5.40 -2.24 7.14
C ALA A 132 5.05 -2.08 5.65
N TYR A 133 4.55 -3.13 5.00
CA TYR A 133 4.03 -3.04 3.63
C TYR A 133 2.85 -2.07 3.55
N ASN A 134 1.84 -2.26 4.41
CA ASN A 134 0.63 -1.44 4.42
C ASN A 134 0.95 0.03 4.72
N LEU A 135 1.84 0.29 5.67
CA LEU A 135 2.30 1.65 5.99
C LEU A 135 3.04 2.26 4.79
N GLY A 136 3.96 1.52 4.20
CA GLY A 136 4.73 1.98 3.04
C GLY A 136 3.84 2.31 1.85
N VAL A 137 2.88 1.43 1.53
CA VAL A 137 1.99 1.65 0.38
C VAL A 137 1.01 2.80 0.63
N ASN A 138 0.44 2.91 1.84
CA ASN A 138 -0.50 3.98 2.19
C ASN A 138 0.15 5.37 2.28
N CYS A 139 1.48 5.43 2.44
CA CYS A 139 2.23 6.69 2.43
C CYS A 139 2.77 7.05 1.03
N TRP A 140 2.42 6.31 -0.02
CA TRP A 140 2.84 6.63 -1.38
C TRP A 140 1.85 7.61 -2.03
N PRO A 141 2.29 8.80 -2.50
CA PRO A 141 1.39 9.82 -3.03
C PRO A 141 0.79 9.48 -4.41
N GLY A 142 1.29 8.43 -5.08
CA GLY A 142 0.87 8.05 -6.43
C GLY A 142 -0.58 7.56 -6.52
N TRP A 143 -1.24 7.23 -5.40
CA TRP A 143 -2.63 6.74 -5.40
C TRP A 143 -3.67 7.82 -5.68
N ARG A 144 -3.43 9.07 -5.25
CA ARG A 144 -4.42 10.18 -5.24
C ARG A 144 -5.77 9.80 -4.59
N ASP A 145 -5.74 9.03 -3.52
CA ASP A 145 -6.98 8.64 -2.82
C ASP A 145 -7.76 9.86 -2.32
N GLU A 146 -9.06 9.89 -2.59
CA GLU A 146 -9.92 10.99 -2.16
C GLU A 146 -9.91 11.15 -0.63
N GLY A 147 -9.76 12.41 -0.19
CA GLY A 147 -9.70 12.79 1.22
C GLY A 147 -8.36 12.51 1.91
N ILE A 148 -7.36 11.99 1.20
CA ILE A 148 -6.03 11.70 1.74
C ILE A 148 -5.02 12.75 1.28
N THR A 149 -4.28 13.32 2.23
CA THR A 149 -3.12 14.18 1.95
C THR A 149 -1.87 13.54 2.53
N ILE A 150 -0.89 13.26 1.68
CA ILE A 150 0.39 12.67 2.08
C ILE A 150 1.45 13.78 2.16
N THR A 151 1.89 14.11 3.37
CA THR A 151 2.93 15.11 3.61
C THR A 151 4.34 14.55 3.38
N ALA A 152 5.36 15.42 3.39
CA ALA A 152 6.76 14.98 3.31
C ALA A 152 7.16 14.06 4.48
N SER A 153 6.64 14.32 5.68
CA SER A 153 6.90 13.48 6.86
C SER A 153 6.30 12.09 6.68
N ASP A 154 5.09 12.00 6.13
CA ASP A 154 4.41 10.72 5.86
C ASP A 154 5.20 9.91 4.83
N ARG A 155 5.68 10.56 3.75
CA ARG A 155 6.54 9.90 2.75
C ARG A 155 7.83 9.34 3.35
N ALA A 156 8.47 10.09 4.25
CA ALA A 156 9.67 9.61 4.92
C ALA A 156 9.38 8.36 5.77
N ALA A 157 8.29 8.37 6.55
CA ALA A 157 7.86 7.21 7.33
C ALA A 157 7.49 6.01 6.43
N GLY A 158 6.82 6.26 5.30
CA GLY A 158 6.49 5.27 4.29
C GLY A 158 7.71 4.62 3.66
N TYR A 159 8.73 5.41 3.32
CA TYR A 159 9.97 4.91 2.74
C TYR A 159 10.74 4.02 3.73
N ASP A 160 10.86 4.45 5.00
CA ASP A 160 11.48 3.63 6.05
C ASP A 160 10.73 2.30 6.23
N ALA A 161 9.40 2.33 6.19
CA ALA A 161 8.57 1.12 6.26
C ALA A 161 8.76 0.20 5.04
N ALA A 162 8.88 0.76 3.83
CA ALA A 162 9.16 0.01 2.62
C ALA A 162 10.53 -0.71 2.68
N LEU A 163 11.57 -0.02 3.16
CA LEU A 163 12.89 -0.61 3.37
C LEU A 163 12.85 -1.74 4.41
N LEU A 164 12.14 -1.53 5.51
CA LEU A 164 11.94 -2.55 6.53
C LEU A 164 11.19 -3.77 5.97
N ASN A 165 10.13 -3.55 5.19
CA ASN A 165 9.38 -4.61 4.53
C ASN A 165 10.28 -5.47 3.65
N LEU A 166 11.12 -4.85 2.80
CA LEU A 166 12.08 -5.56 1.96
C LEU A 166 13.11 -6.34 2.78
N ARG A 167 13.66 -5.74 3.84
CA ARG A 167 14.58 -6.43 4.76
C ARG A 167 13.91 -7.67 5.38
N LEU A 168 12.72 -7.52 5.95
CA LEU A 168 11.98 -8.63 6.56
C LEU A 168 11.56 -9.69 5.54
N ALA A 169 11.21 -9.31 4.31
CA ALA A 169 10.91 -10.27 3.24
C ALA A 169 12.12 -11.18 2.94
N ARG A 170 13.33 -10.62 2.94
CA ARG A 170 14.58 -11.39 2.76
C ARG A 170 14.91 -12.25 3.97
N GLU A 171 14.85 -11.69 5.18
CA GLU A 171 15.13 -12.41 6.43
C GLU A 171 14.19 -13.61 6.61
N LEU A 172 12.90 -13.44 6.27
CA LEU A 172 11.87 -14.48 6.33
C LEU A 172 11.84 -15.39 5.09
N LYS A 173 12.82 -15.24 4.17
CA LYS A 173 12.94 -16.06 2.94
C LYS A 173 11.64 -16.17 2.16
N ARG A 174 10.95 -15.04 2.00
CA ARG A 174 9.69 -14.98 1.24
C ARG A 174 9.93 -15.33 -0.22
N ASP A 175 8.86 -15.79 -0.87
CA ASP A 175 8.89 -16.15 -2.28
C ASP A 175 9.19 -14.93 -3.18
N ALA A 176 9.42 -15.23 -4.46
CA ALA A 176 9.78 -14.23 -5.44
C ALA A 176 8.65 -13.21 -5.69
N GLU A 177 7.38 -13.59 -5.59
CA GLU A 177 6.29 -12.63 -5.75
C GLU A 177 6.32 -11.56 -4.64
N VAL A 178 6.47 -11.99 -3.38
CA VAL A 178 6.57 -11.09 -2.23
C VAL A 178 7.83 -10.22 -2.31
N LEU A 179 8.96 -10.77 -2.74
CA LEU A 179 10.19 -9.97 -2.95
C LEU A 179 10.01 -8.96 -4.09
N GLY A 180 9.31 -9.34 -5.17
CA GLY A 180 8.98 -8.46 -6.28
C GLY A 180 8.15 -7.26 -5.85
N ASN A 181 7.12 -7.48 -5.02
CA ASN A 181 6.31 -6.40 -4.45
C ASN A 181 7.09 -5.52 -3.48
N ALA A 182 7.97 -6.09 -2.66
CA ALA A 182 8.81 -5.31 -1.76
C ALA A 182 9.79 -4.39 -2.53
N HIS A 183 10.40 -4.91 -3.59
CA HIS A 183 11.25 -4.11 -4.49
C HIS A 183 10.47 -3.02 -5.22
N TRP A 184 9.27 -3.35 -5.71
CA TRP A 184 8.39 -2.36 -6.36
C TRP A 184 8.07 -1.20 -5.42
N LEU A 185 7.72 -1.50 -4.17
CA LEU A 185 7.36 -0.49 -3.18
C LEU A 185 8.52 0.46 -2.84
N VAL A 186 9.75 -0.07 -2.72
CA VAL A 186 10.94 0.76 -2.55
C VAL A 186 11.18 1.64 -3.77
N GLY A 187 11.06 1.10 -4.99
CA GLY A 187 11.15 1.86 -6.25
C GLY A 187 10.11 2.97 -6.35
N ALA A 188 8.87 2.72 -5.91
CA ALA A 188 7.78 3.69 -5.88
C ALA A 188 8.11 4.90 -4.99
N HIS A 189 8.74 4.68 -3.83
CA HIS A 189 9.21 5.76 -2.96
C HIS A 189 10.44 6.50 -3.51
N HIS A 190 11.33 5.82 -4.23
CA HIS A 190 12.40 6.51 -4.97
C HIS A 190 11.84 7.43 -6.05
N LEU A 191 10.83 6.97 -6.80
CA LEU A 191 10.15 7.77 -7.81
C LEU A 191 9.49 9.01 -7.20
N ALA A 192 8.75 8.84 -6.09
CA ALA A 192 8.12 9.95 -5.37
C ALA A 192 9.12 10.95 -4.76
N ALA A 193 10.40 10.57 -4.64
CA ALA A 193 11.48 11.44 -4.19
C ALA A 193 12.35 11.97 -5.35
N HIS A 194 11.90 11.82 -6.60
CA HIS A 194 12.63 12.18 -7.83
C HIS A 194 14.03 11.54 -7.95
N ARG A 195 14.25 10.42 -7.25
CA ARG A 195 15.47 9.60 -7.34
C ARG A 195 15.33 8.58 -8.47
N HIS A 196 15.22 9.08 -9.70
CA HIS A 196 14.85 8.29 -10.88
C HIS A 196 15.78 7.09 -11.12
N ALA A 197 17.09 7.27 -11.00
CA ALA A 197 18.07 6.18 -11.21
C ALA A 197 17.88 5.03 -10.20
N ASP A 198 17.66 5.37 -8.92
CA ASP A 198 17.39 4.37 -7.88
C ASP A 198 16.05 3.68 -8.10
N ALA A 199 15.02 4.43 -8.52
CA ALA A 199 13.70 3.89 -8.83
C ALA A 199 13.79 2.85 -9.96
N ILE A 200 14.47 3.18 -11.06
CA ILE A 200 14.74 2.26 -12.18
C ILE A 200 15.43 0.98 -11.67
N ALA A 201 16.46 1.11 -10.84
CA ALA A 201 17.20 -0.03 -10.31
C ALA A 201 16.30 -0.97 -9.48
N GLU A 202 15.43 -0.42 -8.63
CA GLU A 202 14.51 -1.20 -7.80
C GLU A 202 13.37 -1.82 -8.61
N PHE A 203 12.80 -1.10 -9.59
CA PHE A 203 11.80 -1.66 -10.50
C PHE A 203 12.37 -2.78 -11.37
N ASN A 204 13.64 -2.70 -11.79
CA ASN A 204 14.29 -3.80 -12.51
C ASN A 204 14.47 -5.04 -11.61
N LYS A 205 14.85 -4.87 -10.34
CA LYS A 205 14.89 -5.98 -9.37
C LYS A 205 13.50 -6.60 -9.16
N SER A 206 12.48 -5.76 -9.02
CA SER A 206 11.08 -6.19 -8.93
C SER A 206 10.65 -7.03 -10.14
N SER A 207 10.96 -6.57 -11.35
CA SER A 207 10.69 -7.28 -12.60
C SER A 207 11.34 -8.68 -12.63
N VAL A 208 12.61 -8.79 -12.21
CA VAL A 208 13.33 -10.07 -12.12
C VAL A 208 12.64 -11.04 -11.15
N GLU A 209 12.22 -10.58 -9.99
CA GLU A 209 11.51 -11.43 -9.02
C GLU A 209 10.13 -11.87 -9.54
N PHE A 210 9.38 -10.98 -10.19
CA PHE A 210 8.10 -11.37 -10.82
C PHE A 210 8.26 -12.34 -11.98
N THR A 211 9.37 -12.29 -12.73
CA THR A 211 9.70 -13.33 -13.71
C THR A 211 9.90 -14.69 -13.03
N LYS A 212 10.63 -14.76 -11.91
CA LYS A 212 10.82 -16.02 -11.17
C LYS A 212 9.50 -16.57 -10.59
N ALA A 213 8.54 -15.71 -10.33
CA ALA A 213 7.22 -16.06 -9.82
C ALA A 213 6.18 -16.36 -10.92
N ASP A 214 6.57 -16.35 -12.20
CA ASP A 214 5.69 -16.50 -13.36
C ASP A 214 4.51 -15.49 -13.38
N LYS A 215 4.76 -14.26 -12.88
CA LYS A 215 3.77 -13.16 -12.82
C LYS A 215 3.98 -12.14 -13.93
N THR A 216 3.60 -12.51 -15.16
CA THR A 216 3.79 -11.65 -16.35
C THR A 216 3.18 -10.26 -16.21
N ASP A 217 1.98 -10.13 -15.64
CA ASP A 217 1.31 -8.83 -15.52
C ASP A 217 2.07 -7.89 -14.55
N TYR A 218 2.66 -8.45 -13.49
CA TYR A 218 3.47 -7.73 -12.50
C TYR A 218 4.85 -7.36 -13.04
N GLN A 219 5.44 -8.25 -13.85
CA GLN A 219 6.66 -7.95 -14.59
C GLN A 219 6.46 -6.74 -15.52
N LEU A 220 5.34 -6.71 -16.25
CA LEU A 220 4.98 -5.60 -17.13
C LEU A 220 4.68 -4.31 -16.34
N MET A 221 4.02 -4.42 -15.18
CA MET A 221 3.83 -3.29 -14.26
C MET A 221 5.18 -2.70 -13.86
N ALA A 222 6.12 -3.51 -13.36
CA ALA A 222 7.44 -3.06 -12.95
C ALA A 222 8.21 -2.41 -14.11
N ALA A 223 8.12 -2.98 -15.32
CA ALA A 223 8.72 -2.39 -16.52
C ALA A 223 8.11 -1.03 -16.88
N GLY A 224 6.79 -0.87 -16.75
CA GLY A 224 6.10 0.40 -16.99
C GLY A 224 6.52 1.50 -16.01
N TYR A 225 6.65 1.18 -14.71
CA TYR A 225 7.17 2.12 -13.72
C TYR A 225 8.65 2.46 -13.93
N SER A 226 9.47 1.49 -14.35
CA SER A 226 10.87 1.73 -14.73
C SER A 226 10.98 2.70 -15.91
N ALA A 227 10.15 2.51 -16.95
CA ALA A 227 10.08 3.41 -18.09
C ALA A 227 9.54 4.80 -17.74
N LEU A 228 8.57 4.89 -16.82
CA LEU A 228 8.08 6.17 -16.29
C LEU A 228 9.20 6.93 -15.56
N ALA A 229 9.94 6.25 -14.69
CA ALA A 229 11.06 6.86 -13.97
C ALA A 229 12.16 7.35 -14.94
N ASP A 230 12.46 6.59 -16.00
CA ASP A 230 13.38 7.01 -17.07
C ASP A 230 12.85 8.26 -17.78
N GLN A 231 11.56 8.28 -18.14
CA GLN A 231 10.93 9.42 -18.83
C GLN A 231 10.95 10.71 -18.00
N LEU A 232 10.74 10.61 -16.69
CA LEU A 232 10.73 11.77 -15.77
C LEU A 232 12.14 12.22 -15.37
N SER A 233 13.17 11.41 -15.68
CA SER A 233 14.56 11.73 -15.35
C SER A 233 15.06 12.94 -16.15
N PRO A 234 15.83 13.87 -15.53
CA PRO A 234 16.58 14.89 -16.27
C PRO A 234 17.55 14.31 -17.30
N ASN A 235 17.95 13.05 -17.10
CA ASN A 235 18.84 12.29 -17.99
C ASN A 235 18.07 11.19 -18.74
N ALA A 236 16.80 11.44 -19.09
CA ALA A 236 15.94 10.47 -19.78
C ALA A 236 16.62 9.92 -21.03
N THR A 237 16.54 8.60 -21.23
CA THR A 237 17.04 7.99 -22.47
C THR A 237 16.18 8.42 -23.68
N ALA A 238 16.79 8.45 -24.87
CA ALA A 238 16.11 8.89 -26.10
C ALA A 238 14.84 8.09 -26.44
N ASN A 239 14.69 6.88 -25.91
CA ASN A 239 13.53 6.01 -26.11
C ASN A 239 12.66 5.83 -24.85
N ALA A 240 12.84 6.63 -23.79
CA ALA A 240 12.10 6.49 -22.54
C ALA A 240 10.57 6.54 -22.77
N LYS A 241 10.09 7.54 -23.53
CA LYS A 241 8.67 7.66 -23.91
C LYS A 241 8.15 6.44 -24.68
N GLN A 242 8.93 5.93 -25.64
CA GLN A 242 8.54 4.76 -26.41
C GLN A 242 8.44 3.50 -25.54
N LYS A 243 9.37 3.31 -24.59
CA LYS A 243 9.32 2.21 -23.63
C LYS A 243 8.08 2.29 -22.73
N TYR A 244 7.74 3.50 -22.28
CA TYR A 244 6.55 3.75 -21.47
C TYR A 244 5.27 3.38 -22.22
N GLU A 245 5.10 3.89 -23.44
CA GLU A 245 3.96 3.58 -24.30
C GLU A 245 3.87 2.09 -24.64
N ALA A 246 5.00 1.44 -24.90
CA ALA A 246 5.06 0.01 -25.17
C ALA A 246 4.65 -0.84 -23.95
N ALA A 247 5.06 -0.45 -22.75
CA ALA A 247 4.67 -1.15 -21.52
C ALA A 247 3.16 -1.05 -21.26
N LEU A 248 2.56 0.14 -21.44
CA LEU A 248 1.11 0.33 -21.32
C LEU A 248 0.34 -0.47 -22.38
N ALA A 249 0.82 -0.48 -23.63
CA ALA A 249 0.22 -1.27 -24.69
C ALA A 249 0.30 -2.79 -24.40
N ALA A 250 1.43 -3.24 -23.85
CA ALA A 250 1.62 -4.63 -23.44
C ALA A 250 0.67 -5.02 -22.30
N LEU A 251 0.52 -4.20 -21.25
CA LEU A 251 -0.46 -4.43 -20.19
C LEU A 251 -1.90 -4.50 -20.76
N LYS A 252 -2.26 -3.56 -21.63
CA LYS A 252 -3.59 -3.53 -22.25
C LYS A 252 -3.89 -4.79 -23.08
N SER A 253 -2.89 -5.36 -23.76
CA SER A 253 -3.08 -6.55 -24.60
C SER A 253 -3.27 -7.84 -23.81
N ARG A 254 -2.86 -7.88 -22.52
CA ARG A 254 -3.07 -9.04 -21.63
C ARG A 254 -4.54 -9.30 -21.32
N ASN A 255 -5.35 -8.24 -21.29
CA ASN A 255 -6.79 -8.29 -21.00
C ASN A 255 -7.16 -9.02 -19.68
N THR A 256 -6.28 -8.95 -18.67
CA THR A 256 -6.57 -9.40 -17.30
C THR A 256 -6.97 -8.19 -16.43
N GLU A 257 -7.64 -8.44 -15.31
CA GLU A 257 -8.01 -7.36 -14.38
C GLU A 257 -6.78 -6.68 -13.77
N ASP A 258 -5.78 -7.45 -13.36
CA ASP A 258 -4.51 -6.93 -12.85
C ASP A 258 -3.80 -6.04 -13.89
N ALA A 259 -3.71 -6.46 -15.16
CA ALA A 259 -3.02 -5.67 -16.17
C ALA A 259 -3.75 -4.36 -16.49
N LYS A 260 -5.09 -4.35 -16.50
CA LYS A 260 -5.89 -3.12 -16.64
C LYS A 260 -5.65 -2.19 -15.46
N PHE A 261 -5.71 -2.72 -14.24
CA PHE A 261 -5.45 -1.96 -13.03
C PHE A 261 -4.05 -1.33 -13.05
N PHE A 262 -3.01 -2.11 -13.37
CA PHE A 262 -1.64 -1.60 -13.45
C PHE A 262 -1.46 -0.53 -14.52
N ALA A 263 -2.07 -0.68 -15.70
CA ALA A 263 -1.99 0.31 -16.76
C ALA A 263 -2.59 1.66 -16.33
N GLU A 264 -3.72 1.66 -15.63
CA GLU A 264 -4.32 2.88 -15.10
C GLU A 264 -3.48 3.47 -13.95
N GLN A 265 -2.99 2.64 -13.04
CA GLN A 265 -2.13 3.09 -11.94
C GLN A 265 -0.85 3.78 -12.43
N ILE A 266 -0.20 3.25 -13.47
CA ILE A 266 1.00 3.86 -14.05
C ILE A 266 0.68 5.23 -14.68
N LYS A 267 -0.49 5.41 -15.30
CA LYS A 267 -0.92 6.71 -15.83
C LYS A 267 -1.18 7.70 -14.70
N THR A 268 -1.91 7.29 -13.66
CA THR A 268 -2.15 8.13 -12.48
C THR A 268 -0.82 8.58 -11.86
N ALA A 269 0.14 7.67 -11.67
CA ALA A 269 1.47 8.02 -11.19
C ALA A 269 2.19 9.02 -12.12
N ALA A 270 2.08 8.85 -13.44
CA ALA A 270 2.68 9.78 -14.39
C ALA A 270 2.10 11.19 -14.27
N GLU A 271 0.79 11.33 -14.04
CA GLU A 271 0.17 12.63 -13.78
C GLU A 271 0.67 13.25 -12.47
N VAL A 272 0.75 12.46 -11.40
CA VAL A 272 1.21 12.94 -10.07
C VAL A 272 2.64 13.45 -10.11
N PHE A 273 3.53 12.75 -10.83
CA PHE A 273 4.96 13.02 -10.78
C PHE A 273 5.50 13.84 -11.96
N ALA A 274 4.65 14.18 -12.95
CA ALA A 274 5.01 15.08 -14.05
C ALA A 274 4.93 16.57 -13.65
N GLU A 275 4.22 16.89 -12.57
CA GLU A 275 4.16 18.25 -12.03
C GLU A 275 5.41 18.52 -11.16
N PRO A 276 6.13 19.63 -11.39
CA PRO A 276 7.35 19.99 -10.66
C PRO A 276 7.11 20.44 -9.21
#